data_AF-A0A1V8UPV5-F1
#
_entry.id   AF-A0A1V8UPV5-F1
#
_cell.length_a   1.000
_cell.length_b   1.000
_cell.length_c   1.000
_cell.angle_alpha   90.00
_cell.angle_beta   90.00
_cell.angle_gamma   90.00
#
_symmetry.space_group_name_H-M   'P 1'
#
loop_
_entity.id
_entity.type
_entity.pdbx_description
1 polymer ?
#
loop_
_entity_poly.entity_id
_entity_poly.type
_entity_poly.pdbx_seq_one_letter_code
_entity_poly.pdbx_strand_id
1 'polypeptide(L)'
;MAHSNGDSSQLQHITSQLQKLGLPDLPSHPDVLLYPQNNPVDVYRAHIIQQVQEITGAEPKAIDGALAWTLDLKHGDLVLPVPALRLKGKKPDETAKEIAEKFSSPLLANPTADKTFVRFFFEPGSLAGFTLPTILSKKDGYGFNSLLGRKDPKDSSSPQKLVIVEYSSPNIAKEFHTGHLRSTIIGGFLVKLYERAGWKALSMNYLGDWGKQYGVLSQGFDKYGNEESLKTDTVKHLNEVYVKINQDNYAEQKPV
;
A
#
# COMPACT_ATOMS: atom_id res chain seq x y z
N MET A 1 9.99 16.60 -14.01
CA MET A 1 11.30 16.37 -14.68
C MET A 1 12.43 15.95 -13.74
N ALA A 2 12.27 15.98 -12.40
CA ALA A 2 13.32 15.53 -11.47
C ALA A 2 13.33 14.02 -11.16
N HIS A 3 12.26 13.27 -11.43
CA HIS A 3 12.15 11.85 -11.07
C HIS A 3 12.91 10.90 -12.04
N SER A 4 13.08 11.25 -13.31
CA SER A 4 13.69 10.34 -14.31
C SER A 4 15.19 10.15 -14.12
N ASN A 5 15.91 11.17 -13.65
CA ASN A 5 17.36 11.10 -13.48
C ASN A 5 17.77 10.24 -12.26
N GLY A 6 16.94 10.22 -11.21
CA GLY A 6 17.20 9.42 -10.01
C GLY A 6 16.99 7.91 -10.24
N ASP A 7 15.97 7.52 -10.98
CA ASP A 7 15.68 6.11 -11.25
C ASP A 7 16.72 5.48 -12.21
N SER A 8 17.18 6.22 -13.22
CA SER A 8 18.27 5.79 -14.10
C SER A 8 19.59 5.60 -13.33
N SER A 9 19.94 6.57 -12.48
CA SER A 9 21.12 6.47 -11.62
C SER A 9 21.04 5.28 -10.65
N GLN A 10 19.85 4.97 -10.15
CA GLN A 10 19.66 3.85 -9.22
C GLN A 10 19.80 2.50 -9.92
N LEU A 11 19.26 2.36 -11.14
CA LEU A 11 19.43 1.15 -11.95
C LEU A 11 20.91 0.92 -12.28
N GLN A 12 21.65 1.97 -12.66
CA GLN A 12 23.10 1.88 -12.88
C GLN A 12 23.85 1.42 -11.63
N HIS A 13 23.45 1.92 -10.45
CA HIS A 13 24.02 1.49 -9.18
C HIS A 13 23.75 0.00 -8.92
N ILE A 14 22.52 -0.45 -9.12
CA ILE A 14 22.12 -1.86 -8.96
C ILE A 14 22.95 -2.74 -9.90
N THR A 15 23.04 -2.40 -11.18
CA THR A 15 23.86 -3.11 -12.17
C THR A 15 25.31 -3.19 -11.73
N SER A 16 25.91 -2.08 -11.26
CA SER A 16 27.29 -2.07 -10.77
C SER A 16 27.49 -3.00 -9.57
N GLN A 17 26.55 -3.05 -8.64
CA GLN A 17 26.62 -3.96 -7.49
C GLN A 17 26.47 -5.43 -7.90
N LEU A 18 25.57 -5.75 -8.83
CA LEU A 18 25.43 -7.10 -9.38
C LEU A 18 26.70 -7.57 -10.07
N GLN A 19 27.33 -6.71 -10.87
CA GLN A 19 28.60 -7.02 -11.54
C GLN A 19 29.74 -7.28 -10.54
N LYS A 20 29.80 -6.53 -9.42
CA LYS A 20 30.77 -6.80 -8.34
C LYS A 20 30.58 -8.16 -7.69
N LEU A 21 29.35 -8.67 -7.68
CA LEU A 21 29.00 -10.00 -7.20
C LEU A 21 29.17 -11.10 -8.27
N GLY A 22 29.65 -10.75 -9.47
CA GLY A 22 29.82 -11.68 -10.58
C GLY A 22 28.52 -12.11 -11.24
N LEU A 23 27.43 -11.38 -11.01
CA LEU A 23 26.12 -11.64 -11.61
C LEU A 23 25.93 -10.86 -12.92
N PRO A 24 25.13 -11.42 -13.86
CA PRO A 24 24.73 -10.69 -15.06
C PRO A 24 23.82 -9.52 -14.73
N ASP A 25 23.41 -8.78 -15.77
CA ASP A 25 22.41 -7.72 -15.63
C ASP A 25 21.10 -8.25 -15.05
N LEU A 26 20.36 -7.35 -14.40
CA LEU A 26 19.15 -7.71 -13.68
C LEU A 26 18.14 -8.42 -14.61
N PRO A 27 17.65 -9.62 -14.22
CA PRO A 27 16.70 -10.36 -15.05
C PRO A 27 15.40 -9.58 -15.19
N SER A 28 14.82 -9.60 -16.39
CA SER A 28 13.52 -8.96 -16.64
C SER A 28 12.62 -9.87 -17.46
N HIS A 29 11.35 -9.93 -17.08
CA HIS A 29 10.33 -10.71 -17.78
C HIS A 29 9.17 -9.78 -18.15
N PRO A 30 8.69 -9.79 -19.42
CA PRO A 30 7.62 -8.88 -19.86
C PRO A 30 6.34 -8.97 -19.04
N ASP A 31 6.02 -10.14 -18.49
CA ASP A 31 4.77 -10.40 -17.76
C ASP A 31 4.87 -10.21 -16.25
N VAL A 32 6.06 -9.86 -15.74
CA VAL A 32 6.32 -9.60 -14.32
C VAL A 32 6.64 -8.13 -14.14
N LEU A 33 5.95 -7.48 -13.21
CA LEU A 33 6.11 -6.05 -12.96
C LEU A 33 6.87 -5.84 -11.66
N LEU A 34 8.18 -5.58 -11.79
CA LEU A 34 9.09 -5.31 -10.68
C LEU A 34 9.64 -3.88 -10.78
N TYR A 35 9.98 -3.31 -9.63
CA TYR A 35 10.52 -1.96 -9.50
C TYR A 35 11.81 -1.96 -8.67
N PRO A 36 12.86 -2.64 -9.12
CA PRO A 36 14.15 -2.77 -8.41
C PRO A 36 14.76 -1.41 -8.01
N GLN A 37 14.51 -0.36 -8.79
CA GLN A 37 14.95 0.99 -8.50
C GLN A 37 14.21 1.65 -7.33
N ASN A 38 12.99 1.20 -6.99
CA ASN A 38 12.19 1.69 -5.86
C ASN A 38 12.14 0.72 -4.69
N ASN A 39 12.31 -0.57 -4.96
CA ASN A 39 12.21 -1.65 -3.99
C ASN A 39 13.42 -2.59 -4.13
N PRO A 40 14.40 -2.53 -3.21
CA PRO A 40 15.58 -3.41 -3.26
C PRO A 40 15.23 -4.90 -3.27
N VAL A 41 14.10 -5.31 -2.68
CA VAL A 41 13.65 -6.71 -2.66
C VAL A 41 13.29 -7.21 -4.06
N ASP A 42 12.89 -6.32 -4.96
CA ASP A 42 12.58 -6.70 -6.35
C ASP A 42 13.83 -7.18 -7.12
N VAL A 43 15.03 -6.78 -6.69
CA VAL A 43 16.30 -7.35 -7.21
C VAL A 43 16.37 -8.85 -6.90
N TYR A 44 16.01 -9.23 -5.67
CA TYR A 44 16.00 -10.62 -5.21
C TYR A 44 14.87 -11.40 -5.88
N ARG A 45 13.67 -10.82 -5.96
CA ARG A 45 12.53 -11.44 -6.64
C ARG A 45 12.88 -11.76 -8.10
N ALA A 46 13.48 -10.82 -8.83
CA ALA A 46 13.90 -11.04 -10.22
C ALA A 46 14.84 -12.26 -10.37
N HIS A 47 15.85 -12.37 -9.51
CA HIS A 47 16.78 -13.50 -9.53
C HIS A 47 16.13 -14.83 -9.11
N ILE A 48 15.28 -14.80 -8.07
CA ILE A 48 14.53 -16.00 -7.65
C ILE A 48 13.64 -16.49 -8.79
N ILE A 49 12.91 -15.58 -9.44
CA ILE A 49 12.01 -15.92 -10.54
C ILE A 49 12.78 -16.56 -11.69
N GLN A 50 13.90 -15.96 -12.10
CA GLN A 50 14.71 -16.52 -13.19
C GLN A 50 15.23 -17.92 -12.85
N GLN A 51 15.88 -18.10 -11.69
CA GLN A 51 16.45 -19.41 -11.35
C GLN A 51 15.38 -20.49 -11.15
N VAL A 52 14.26 -20.15 -10.51
CA VAL A 52 13.15 -21.09 -10.36
C VAL A 52 12.56 -21.45 -11.72
N GLN A 53 12.45 -20.50 -12.65
CA GLN A 53 12.04 -20.78 -14.04
C GLN A 53 13.02 -21.74 -14.71
N GLU A 54 14.33 -21.50 -14.62
CA GLU A 54 15.36 -22.35 -15.23
C GLU A 54 15.34 -23.79 -14.66
N ILE A 55 15.08 -23.94 -13.35
CA ILE A 55 15.04 -25.24 -12.68
C ILE A 55 13.74 -26.01 -12.97
N THR A 56 12.60 -25.31 -12.97
CA THR A 56 11.27 -25.95 -12.97
C THR A 56 10.53 -25.88 -14.30
N GLY A 57 10.88 -24.92 -15.16
CA GLY A 57 10.12 -24.56 -16.36
C GLY A 57 8.81 -23.83 -16.08
N ALA A 58 8.54 -23.42 -14.84
CA ALA A 58 7.33 -22.66 -14.50
C ALA A 58 7.32 -21.27 -15.15
N GLU A 59 6.15 -20.75 -15.49
CA GLU A 59 6.02 -19.40 -16.04
C GLU A 59 6.43 -18.34 -15.00
N PRO A 60 7.23 -17.31 -15.37
CA PRO A 60 7.67 -16.25 -14.45
C PRO A 60 6.54 -15.59 -13.67
N LYS A 61 5.40 -15.35 -14.34
CA LYS A 61 4.21 -14.75 -13.73
C LYS A 61 3.59 -15.63 -12.64
N ALA A 62 3.60 -16.96 -12.83
CA ALA A 62 3.12 -17.90 -11.83
C ALA A 62 4.06 -17.96 -10.62
N ILE A 63 5.37 -17.88 -10.84
CA ILE A 63 6.38 -17.84 -9.77
C ILE A 63 6.23 -16.53 -8.96
N ASP A 64 6.17 -15.39 -9.64
CA ASP A 64 6.00 -14.08 -8.98
C ASP A 64 4.72 -14.03 -8.13
N GLY A 65 3.60 -14.50 -8.68
CA GLY A 65 2.32 -14.54 -7.96
C GLY A 65 2.30 -15.52 -6.78
N ALA A 66 3.15 -16.55 -6.78
CA ALA A 66 3.28 -17.51 -5.70
C ALA A 66 4.29 -17.09 -4.62
N LEU A 67 5.30 -16.29 -4.98
CA LEU A 67 6.37 -15.87 -4.10
C LEU A 67 5.87 -14.82 -3.09
N ALA A 68 5.84 -15.21 -1.82
CA ALA A 68 5.28 -14.41 -0.73
C ALA A 68 6.32 -14.08 0.35
N TRP A 69 6.04 -13.05 1.13
CA TRP A 69 6.76 -12.77 2.37
C TRP A 69 6.49 -13.86 3.40
N THR A 70 7.49 -14.16 4.21
CA THR A 70 7.32 -14.99 5.40
C THR A 70 6.62 -14.20 6.52
N LEU A 71 6.06 -14.92 7.49
CA LEU A 71 5.48 -14.30 8.69
C LEU A 71 6.54 -13.87 9.70
N ASP A 72 7.70 -14.53 9.67
CA ASP A 72 8.86 -14.24 10.51
C ASP A 72 10.16 -14.61 9.80
N LEU A 73 11.26 -14.00 10.25
CA LEU A 73 12.58 -14.13 9.64
C LEU A 73 13.27 -15.47 9.94
N LYS A 74 12.77 -16.28 10.89
CA LYS A 74 13.35 -17.62 11.16
C LYS A 74 13.07 -18.57 10.00
N HIS A 75 12.02 -18.28 9.25
CA HIS A 75 11.59 -19.06 8.09
C HIS A 75 12.00 -18.46 6.74
N GLY A 76 12.93 -17.50 6.74
CA GLY A 76 13.43 -16.82 5.55
C GLY A 76 12.81 -15.44 5.36
N ASP A 77 13.21 -14.77 4.29
CA ASP A 77 12.64 -13.48 3.87
C ASP A 77 11.46 -13.67 2.91
N LEU A 78 11.59 -14.66 2.02
CA LEU A 78 10.55 -15.05 1.07
C LEU A 78 10.31 -16.57 1.11
N VAL A 79 9.08 -16.96 0.78
CA VAL A 79 8.66 -18.35 0.68
C VAL A 79 7.92 -18.58 -0.63
N LEU A 80 8.21 -19.71 -1.27
CA LEU A 80 7.52 -20.19 -2.45
C LEU A 80 6.75 -21.48 -2.11
N PRO A 81 5.40 -21.43 -2.08
CA PRO A 81 4.56 -22.61 -2.04
C PRO A 81 4.59 -23.30 -3.41
N VAL A 82 5.34 -24.39 -3.54
CA VAL A 82 5.51 -25.10 -4.83
C VAL A 82 4.19 -25.55 -5.47
N PRO A 83 3.16 -26.02 -4.73
CA PRO A 83 1.87 -26.36 -5.32
C PRO A 83 1.20 -25.20 -6.10
N ALA A 84 1.49 -23.95 -5.75
CA ALA A 84 0.94 -22.78 -6.44
C ALA A 84 1.46 -22.65 -7.88
N LEU A 85 2.59 -23.27 -8.21
CA LEU A 85 3.14 -23.30 -9.57
C LEU A 85 2.35 -24.22 -10.52
N ARG A 86 1.48 -25.10 -9.99
CA ARG A 86 0.61 -26.01 -10.78
C ARG A 86 1.36 -26.87 -11.81
N LEU A 87 2.58 -27.27 -11.50
CA LEU A 87 3.41 -28.13 -12.35
C LEU A 87 2.78 -29.52 -12.51
N LYS A 88 2.66 -30.00 -13.75
CA LYS A 88 2.10 -31.33 -14.04
C LYS A 88 3.19 -32.40 -13.88
N GLY A 89 2.84 -33.50 -13.21
CA GLY A 89 3.66 -34.72 -13.19
C GLY A 89 4.84 -34.75 -12.22
N LYS A 90 5.26 -33.62 -11.63
CA LYS A 90 6.24 -33.58 -10.54
C LYS A 90 5.55 -33.44 -9.19
N LYS A 91 5.99 -34.20 -8.18
CA LYS A 91 5.47 -34.00 -6.83
C LYS A 91 6.02 -32.68 -6.25
N PRO A 92 5.20 -31.90 -5.52
CA PRO A 92 5.64 -30.60 -5.02
C PRO A 92 6.80 -30.66 -4.01
N ASP A 93 6.91 -31.73 -3.23
CA ASP A 93 7.99 -31.96 -2.27
C ASP A 93 9.32 -32.30 -2.95
N GLU A 94 9.29 -33.16 -3.97
CA GLU A 94 10.44 -33.47 -4.80
C GLU A 94 10.93 -32.22 -5.55
N THR A 95 10.01 -31.41 -6.07
CA THR A 95 10.33 -30.15 -6.75
C THR A 95 10.90 -29.10 -5.78
N ALA A 96 10.40 -29.03 -4.54
CA ALA A 96 10.95 -28.13 -3.53
C ALA A 96 12.43 -28.45 -3.22
N LYS A 97 12.75 -29.74 -3.09
CA LYS A 97 14.14 -30.22 -2.92
C LYS A 97 14.99 -29.90 -4.14
N GLU A 98 14.48 -30.18 -5.35
CA GLU A 98 15.19 -29.87 -6.60
C GLU A 98 15.54 -28.38 -6.71
N ILE A 99 14.62 -27.49 -6.34
CA ILE A 99 14.89 -26.05 -6.29
C ILE A 99 15.99 -25.76 -5.27
N ALA A 100 15.85 -26.24 -4.02
CA ALA A 100 16.83 -25.96 -2.97
C ALA A 100 18.25 -26.47 -3.29
N GLU A 101 18.37 -27.61 -3.99
CA GLU A 101 19.65 -28.21 -4.37
C GLU A 101 20.32 -27.54 -5.58
N LYS A 102 19.53 -27.12 -6.58
CA LYS A 102 20.05 -26.53 -7.82
C LYS A 102 20.18 -25.01 -7.76
N PHE A 103 19.51 -24.36 -6.82
CA PHE A 103 19.56 -22.91 -6.68
C PHE A 103 20.93 -22.46 -6.15
N SER A 104 21.52 -21.47 -6.81
CA SER A 104 22.82 -20.91 -6.40
C SER A 104 22.89 -19.44 -6.79
N SER A 105 23.02 -18.56 -5.81
CA SER A 105 23.14 -17.12 -6.05
C SER A 105 23.98 -16.46 -4.95
N PRO A 106 24.90 -15.54 -5.27
CA PRO A 106 25.62 -14.76 -4.26
C PRO A 106 24.73 -13.74 -3.53
N LEU A 107 23.49 -13.55 -3.98
CA LEU A 107 22.50 -12.69 -3.32
C LEU A 107 21.76 -13.42 -2.18
N LEU A 108 21.74 -14.75 -2.16
CA LEU A 108 20.94 -15.51 -1.21
C LEU A 108 21.78 -16.62 -0.57
N ALA A 109 21.53 -16.90 0.70
CA ALA A 109 21.97 -18.17 1.24
C ALA A 109 21.23 -19.30 0.53
N ASN A 110 21.82 -20.49 0.54
CA ASN A 110 21.22 -21.67 -0.09
C ASN A 110 19.78 -21.86 0.42
N PRO A 111 18.77 -21.89 -0.48
CA PRO A 111 17.38 -22.04 -0.07
C PRO A 111 17.17 -23.36 0.67
N THR A 112 16.16 -23.40 1.53
CA THR A 112 15.79 -24.63 2.25
C THR A 112 14.44 -25.14 1.79
N ALA A 113 14.37 -26.43 1.49
CA ALA A 113 13.11 -27.12 1.22
C ALA A 113 12.45 -27.54 2.54
N ASP A 114 11.23 -27.08 2.78
CA ASP A 114 10.38 -27.55 3.89
C ASP A 114 9.08 -28.12 3.32
N LYS A 115 9.01 -29.45 3.25
CA LYS A 115 7.91 -30.19 2.61
C LYS A 115 7.68 -29.67 1.19
N THR A 116 6.57 -28.98 0.96
CA THR A 116 6.16 -28.44 -0.34
C THR A 116 6.48 -26.95 -0.50
N PHE A 117 7.33 -26.39 0.36
CA PHE A 117 7.72 -24.99 0.36
C PHE A 117 9.23 -24.87 0.14
N VAL A 118 9.64 -23.78 -0.51
CA VAL A 118 11.04 -23.36 -0.59
C VAL A 118 11.17 -22.03 0.13
N ARG A 119 12.12 -21.94 1.06
CA ARG A 119 12.42 -20.73 1.83
C ARG A 119 13.70 -20.10 1.33
N PHE A 120 13.64 -18.80 1.07
CA PHE A 120 14.75 -18.00 0.58
C PHE A 120 15.23 -17.05 1.68
N PHE A 121 16.54 -16.99 1.87
CA PHE A 121 17.19 -16.14 2.87
C PHE A 121 18.13 -15.20 2.13
N PHE A 122 17.96 -13.90 2.32
CA PHE A 122 18.78 -12.89 1.66
C PHE A 122 20.14 -12.77 2.32
N GLU A 123 21.19 -12.57 1.52
CA GLU A 123 22.52 -12.26 2.05
C GLU A 123 22.54 -10.82 2.58
N PRO A 124 22.71 -10.60 3.91
CA PRO A 124 22.53 -9.27 4.51
C PRO A 124 23.48 -8.21 3.94
N GLY A 125 24.70 -8.59 3.58
CA GLY A 125 25.70 -7.68 3.03
C GLY A 125 25.27 -7.09 1.68
N SER A 126 24.77 -7.94 0.78
CA SER A 126 24.24 -7.49 -0.51
C SER A 126 22.99 -6.62 -0.32
N LEU A 127 22.10 -7.00 0.60
CA LEU A 127 20.85 -6.28 0.85
C LEU A 127 21.11 -4.87 1.39
N ALA A 128 22.04 -4.74 2.33
CA ALA A 128 22.48 -3.44 2.83
C ALA A 128 23.11 -2.59 1.71
N GLY A 129 23.90 -3.23 0.83
CA GLY A 129 24.53 -2.60 -0.33
C GLY A 129 23.53 -1.98 -1.32
N PHE A 130 22.35 -2.58 -1.50
CA PHE A 130 21.28 -1.99 -2.32
C PHE A 130 20.43 -1.00 -1.52
N THR A 131 20.08 -1.34 -0.29
CA THR A 131 19.05 -0.63 0.49
C THR A 131 19.54 0.71 1.02
N LEU A 132 20.72 0.76 1.63
CA LEU A 132 21.22 1.99 2.27
C LEU A 132 21.46 3.12 1.26
N PRO A 133 22.11 2.90 0.10
CA PRO A 133 22.24 3.93 -0.92
C PRO A 133 20.90 4.40 -1.46
N THR A 134 19.93 3.48 -1.62
CA THR A 134 18.56 3.83 -2.06
C THR A 134 17.89 4.77 -1.03
N ILE A 135 17.98 4.45 0.26
CA ILE A 135 17.42 5.28 1.35
C ILE A 135 18.10 6.66 1.37
N LEU A 136 19.43 6.71 1.31
CA LEU A 136 20.19 7.96 1.37
C LEU A 136 19.94 8.87 0.15
N SER A 137 19.76 8.26 -1.02
CA SER A 137 19.44 8.96 -2.27
C SER A 137 17.99 9.47 -2.28
N LYS A 138 17.02 8.62 -1.93
CA LYS A 138 15.59 8.94 -2.04
C LYS A 138 15.04 9.72 -0.84
N LYS A 139 15.65 9.60 0.35
CA LYS A 139 15.22 10.26 1.61
C LYS A 139 13.71 10.07 1.85
N ASP A 140 12.96 11.16 1.95
CA ASP A 140 11.50 11.15 2.13
C ASP A 140 10.76 10.42 0.99
N GLY A 141 11.41 10.26 -0.16
CA GLY A 141 10.97 9.48 -1.32
C GLY A 141 11.09 7.97 -1.20
N TYR A 142 11.80 7.45 -0.20
CA TYR A 142 11.95 6.01 0.01
C TYR A 142 10.61 5.35 0.38
N GLY A 143 10.41 4.10 -0.06
CA GLY A 143 9.18 3.34 0.19
C GLY A 143 8.00 3.70 -0.70
N PHE A 144 8.16 4.65 -1.63
CA PHE A 144 7.10 5.07 -2.55
C PHE A 144 7.44 4.77 -4.01
N ASN A 145 6.40 4.43 -4.77
CA ASN A 145 6.48 4.18 -6.19
C ASN A 145 5.34 4.90 -6.92
N SER A 146 5.69 5.97 -7.64
CA SER A 146 4.73 6.79 -8.39
C SER A 146 4.19 6.12 -9.67
N LEU A 147 4.76 4.98 -10.09
CA LEU A 147 4.31 4.24 -11.26
C LEU A 147 3.02 3.45 -10.99
N LEU A 148 2.74 3.12 -9.72
CA LEU A 148 1.54 2.36 -9.33
C LEU A 148 0.23 3.09 -9.68
N GLY A 149 0.27 4.42 -9.59
CA GLY A 149 -0.84 5.31 -9.94
C GLY A 149 -0.95 5.66 -11.41
N ARG A 150 -0.17 5.04 -12.31
CA ARG A 150 -0.27 5.23 -13.76
C ARG A 150 -1.28 4.26 -14.37
N LYS A 151 -1.99 4.68 -15.43
CA LYS A 151 -2.88 3.79 -16.20
C LYS A 151 -2.10 2.61 -16.78
N ASP A 152 -0.95 2.87 -17.39
CA ASP A 152 0.08 1.88 -17.69
C ASP A 152 1.26 2.03 -16.72
N PRO A 153 1.48 1.10 -15.78
CA PRO A 153 2.58 1.15 -14.82
C PRO A 153 3.99 0.96 -15.42
N LYS A 154 4.09 0.55 -16.69
CA LYS A 154 5.36 0.40 -17.42
C LYS A 154 5.78 1.69 -18.12
N ASP A 155 4.83 2.59 -18.36
CA ASP A 155 5.06 3.87 -19.03
C ASP A 155 4.92 5.03 -18.03
N SER A 156 6.06 5.65 -17.69
CA SER A 156 6.08 6.81 -16.80
C SER A 156 5.33 8.04 -17.34
N SER A 157 5.13 8.12 -18.67
CA SER A 157 4.39 9.18 -19.35
C SER A 157 2.88 8.93 -19.37
N SER A 158 2.44 7.71 -19.05
CA SER A 158 1.03 7.35 -18.99
C SER A 158 0.26 8.30 -18.05
N PRO A 159 -1.01 8.63 -18.36
CA PRO A 159 -1.86 9.41 -17.48
C PRO A 159 -1.97 8.77 -16.08
N GLN A 160 -2.12 9.63 -15.06
CA GLN A 160 -2.43 9.19 -13.71
C GLN A 160 -3.85 8.61 -13.65
N LYS A 161 -4.03 7.62 -12.79
CA LYS A 161 -5.32 7.14 -12.33
C LYS A 161 -5.89 8.16 -11.33
N LEU A 162 -7.21 8.32 -11.36
CA LEU A 162 -7.95 9.18 -10.44
C LEU A 162 -8.58 8.30 -9.34
N VAL A 163 -8.44 8.72 -8.10
CA VAL A 163 -9.18 8.15 -6.96
C VAL A 163 -9.85 9.27 -6.19
N ILE A 164 -11.13 9.08 -5.85
CA ILE A 164 -11.86 9.96 -4.93
C ILE A 164 -11.92 9.23 -3.59
N VAL A 165 -11.43 9.88 -2.55
CA VAL A 165 -11.53 9.38 -1.17
C VAL A 165 -12.53 10.27 -0.45
N GLU A 166 -13.71 9.73 -0.19
CA GLU A 166 -14.72 10.37 0.64
C GLU A 166 -14.52 9.94 2.10
N TYR A 167 -14.38 10.91 3.00
CA TYR A 167 -14.08 10.65 4.40
C TYR A 167 -14.48 11.83 5.29
N SER A 168 -14.44 11.60 6.60
CA SER A 168 -15.00 12.49 7.63
C SER A 168 -16.53 12.57 7.56
N SER A 169 -17.07 13.21 6.51
CA SER A 169 -18.50 13.30 6.17
C SER A 169 -19.46 13.32 7.36
N PRO A 170 -19.24 14.22 8.35
CA PRO A 170 -20.08 14.27 9.53
C PRO A 170 -21.46 14.83 9.19
N ASN A 171 -22.42 14.59 10.09
CA ASN A 171 -23.65 15.36 10.09
C ASN A 171 -23.39 16.75 10.69
N ILE A 172 -23.70 17.81 9.95
CA ILE A 172 -23.41 19.20 10.37
C ILE A 172 -24.24 19.65 11.57
N ALA A 173 -25.35 18.95 11.86
CA ALA A 173 -26.23 19.25 12.99
C ALA A 173 -25.77 18.63 14.31
N LYS A 174 -24.61 17.95 14.34
CA LYS A 174 -24.05 17.33 15.54
C LYS A 174 -22.62 17.80 15.78
N GLU A 175 -22.25 17.86 17.05
CA GLU A 175 -20.89 18.20 17.46
C GLU A 175 -19.87 17.17 16.98
N PHE A 176 -18.71 17.65 16.55
CA PHE A 176 -17.60 16.81 16.13
C PHE A 176 -16.87 16.22 17.35
N HIS A 177 -17.22 14.99 17.73
CA HIS A 177 -16.55 14.24 18.81
C HIS A 177 -15.46 13.27 18.30
N THR A 178 -14.74 12.63 19.24
CA THR A 178 -13.64 11.68 18.99
C THR A 178 -13.98 10.52 18.05
N GLY A 179 -15.25 10.16 17.91
CA GLY A 179 -15.70 9.12 16.97
C GLY A 179 -15.48 9.49 15.51
N HIS A 180 -15.55 10.78 15.18
CA HIS A 180 -15.32 11.27 13.82
C HIS A 180 -13.84 11.25 13.45
N LEU A 181 -12.93 11.35 14.43
CA LEU A 181 -11.48 11.34 14.22
C LEU A 181 -11.05 10.13 13.39
N ARG A 182 -11.64 8.96 13.62
CA ARG A 182 -11.32 7.72 12.90
C ARG A 182 -11.45 7.89 11.38
N SER A 183 -12.61 8.36 10.90
CA SER A 183 -12.84 8.55 9.47
C SER A 183 -11.91 9.63 8.91
N THR A 184 -11.77 10.74 9.65
CA THR A 184 -10.92 11.88 9.26
C THR A 184 -9.45 11.49 9.05
N ILE A 185 -8.85 10.77 10.00
CA ILE A 185 -7.42 10.40 9.92
C ILE A 185 -7.18 9.28 8.90
N ILE A 186 -8.08 8.28 8.80
CA ILE A 186 -7.92 7.17 7.86
C ILE A 186 -8.03 7.70 6.43
N GLY A 187 -9.04 8.52 6.14
CA GLY A 187 -9.19 9.09 4.81
C GLY A 187 -8.05 10.04 4.44
N GLY A 188 -7.62 10.90 5.36
CA GLY A 188 -6.45 11.76 5.17
C GLY A 188 -5.15 10.96 4.93
N PHE A 189 -4.96 9.85 5.63
CA PHE A 189 -3.85 8.93 5.38
C PHE A 189 -3.93 8.30 3.99
N LEU A 190 -5.11 7.80 3.58
CA LEU A 190 -5.30 7.17 2.28
C LEU A 190 -5.01 8.14 1.14
N VAL A 191 -5.50 9.39 1.22
CA VAL A 191 -5.22 10.43 0.21
C VAL A 191 -3.71 10.60 0.04
N LYS A 192 -2.98 10.80 1.14
CA LYS A 192 -1.52 10.91 1.11
C LYS A 192 -0.86 9.67 0.53
N LEU A 193 -1.30 8.48 0.92
CA LEU A 193 -0.75 7.22 0.40
C LEU A 193 -0.94 7.11 -1.13
N TYR A 194 -2.14 7.42 -1.63
CA TYR A 194 -2.45 7.39 -3.06
C TYR A 194 -1.65 8.42 -3.84
N GLU A 195 -1.51 9.66 -3.33
CA GLU A 195 -0.66 10.69 -3.95
C GLU A 195 0.80 10.22 -4.04
N ARG A 196 1.33 9.64 -2.96
CA ARG A 196 2.70 9.12 -2.95
C ARG A 196 2.88 7.89 -3.85
N ALA A 197 1.82 7.10 -4.06
CA ALA A 197 1.75 6.05 -5.07
C ALA A 197 1.53 6.58 -6.50
N GLY A 198 1.48 7.90 -6.71
CA GLY A 198 1.41 8.55 -8.02
C GLY A 198 0.02 8.72 -8.60
N TRP A 199 -1.04 8.50 -7.81
CA TRP A 199 -2.42 8.75 -8.21
C TRP A 199 -2.74 10.24 -8.15
N LYS A 200 -3.74 10.68 -8.93
CA LYS A 200 -4.48 11.89 -8.63
C LYS A 200 -5.51 11.55 -7.57
N ALA A 201 -5.24 11.88 -6.31
CA ALA A 201 -6.19 11.68 -5.22
C ALA A 201 -7.02 12.95 -5.01
N LEU A 202 -8.34 12.80 -4.92
CA LEU A 202 -9.25 13.88 -4.56
C LEU A 202 -9.90 13.56 -3.22
N SER A 203 -9.72 14.44 -2.25
CA SER A 203 -10.47 14.40 -0.99
C SER A 203 -11.88 14.93 -1.21
N MET A 204 -12.87 14.20 -0.70
CA MET A 204 -14.26 14.63 -0.68
C MET A 204 -14.79 14.55 0.75
N ASN A 205 -15.54 15.57 1.15
CA ASN A 205 -16.29 15.59 2.41
C ASN A 205 -17.76 15.72 2.05
N TYR A 206 -18.50 14.61 2.15
CA TYR A 206 -19.91 14.55 1.79
C TYR A 206 -20.75 14.81 3.05
N LEU A 207 -20.89 16.10 3.37
CA LEU A 207 -21.55 16.54 4.58
C LEU A 207 -22.98 15.99 4.67
N GLY A 208 -23.34 15.45 5.83
CA GLY A 208 -24.71 15.08 6.14
C GLY A 208 -25.53 16.33 6.45
N ASP A 209 -25.85 17.12 5.44
CA ASP A 209 -26.52 18.42 5.53
C ASP A 209 -28.00 18.40 5.16
N TRP A 210 -28.51 17.23 4.75
CA TRP A 210 -29.92 17.05 4.37
C TRP A 210 -30.63 15.97 5.20
N GLY A 211 -31.88 16.25 5.58
CA GLY A 211 -32.78 15.30 6.25
C GLY A 211 -33.34 15.78 7.59
N LYS A 212 -34.01 14.87 8.32
CA LYS A 212 -34.72 15.19 9.57
C LYS A 212 -33.85 15.90 10.61
N GLN A 213 -32.57 15.54 10.71
CA GLN A 213 -31.65 16.16 11.68
C GLN A 213 -31.43 17.66 11.40
N TYR A 214 -31.35 18.05 10.13
CA TYR A 214 -31.28 19.46 9.75
C TYR A 214 -32.60 20.20 10.04
N GLY A 215 -33.74 19.58 9.72
CA GLY A 215 -35.06 20.15 10.01
C GLY A 215 -35.31 20.36 11.52
N VAL A 216 -34.90 19.39 12.35
CA VAL A 216 -34.97 19.52 13.82
C VAL A 216 -34.09 20.67 14.31
N LEU A 217 -32.89 20.84 13.75
CA LEU A 217 -32.02 21.96 14.11
C LEU A 217 -32.62 23.31 13.70
N SER A 218 -33.22 23.39 12.50
CA SER A 218 -33.92 24.60 12.01
C SER A 218 -35.06 24.99 12.95
N GLN A 219 -35.95 24.04 13.28
CA GLN A 219 -37.04 24.28 14.23
C GLN A 219 -36.51 24.66 15.62
N GLY A 220 -35.42 24.04 16.04
CA GLY A 220 -34.73 24.39 17.28
C GLY A 220 -34.22 25.83 17.27
N PHE A 221 -33.66 26.29 16.15
CA PHE A 221 -33.15 27.65 16.00
C PHE A 221 -34.29 28.68 16.02
N ASP A 222 -35.45 28.37 15.44
CA ASP A 222 -36.64 29.24 15.55
C ASP A 222 -37.10 29.40 17.00
N LYS A 223 -36.98 28.36 17.83
CA LYS A 223 -37.39 28.39 19.26
C LYS A 223 -36.33 28.96 20.20
N TYR A 224 -35.06 28.62 19.97
CA TYR A 224 -33.96 28.80 20.93
C TYR A 224 -32.75 29.54 20.35
N GLY A 225 -32.79 29.90 19.06
CA GLY A 225 -31.71 30.55 18.35
C GLY A 225 -31.48 31.98 18.79
N ASN A 226 -30.24 32.45 18.62
CA ASN A 226 -29.83 33.80 18.91
C ASN A 226 -28.72 34.19 17.91
N GLU A 227 -28.96 35.26 17.16
CA GLU A 227 -28.07 35.73 16.09
C GLU A 227 -26.71 36.25 16.60
N GLU A 228 -26.65 36.82 17.80
CA GLU A 228 -25.40 37.30 18.39
C GLU A 228 -24.54 36.13 18.89
N SER A 229 -25.16 35.13 19.52
CA SER A 229 -24.49 33.90 19.95
C SER A 229 -24.01 33.08 18.76
N LEU A 230 -24.79 33.02 17.67
CA LEU A 230 -24.40 32.35 16.43
C LEU A 230 -23.15 32.96 15.79
N LYS A 231 -23.01 34.30 15.84
CA LYS A 231 -21.83 35.01 15.31
C LYS A 231 -20.59 34.86 16.19
N THR A 232 -20.79 34.69 17.49
CA THR A 232 -19.70 34.62 18.47
C THR A 232 -19.08 33.22 18.53
N ASP A 233 -19.92 32.18 18.63
CA ASP A 233 -19.49 30.78 18.65
C ASP A 233 -20.55 29.89 18.00
N THR A 234 -20.48 29.82 16.66
CA THR A 234 -21.48 29.15 15.81
C THR A 234 -21.69 27.68 16.21
N VAL A 235 -20.60 26.92 16.40
CA VAL A 235 -20.69 25.48 16.65
C VAL A 235 -21.28 25.22 18.03
N LYS A 236 -20.82 25.95 19.04
CA LYS A 236 -21.34 25.80 20.41
C LYS A 236 -22.81 26.18 20.48
N HIS A 237 -23.21 27.32 19.93
CA HIS A 237 -24.59 27.78 19.96
C HIS A 237 -25.55 26.81 19.24
N LEU A 238 -25.16 26.33 18.05
CA LEU A 238 -25.97 25.33 17.33
C LEU A 238 -26.09 24.00 18.09
N ASN A 239 -25.05 23.58 18.82
CA ASN A 239 -25.11 22.41 19.68
C ASN A 239 -26.07 22.62 20.87
N GLU A 240 -26.01 23.79 21.53
CA GLU A 240 -26.96 24.13 22.61
C GLU A 240 -28.41 24.11 22.12
N VAL A 241 -28.67 24.68 20.94
CA VAL A 241 -29.97 24.63 20.27
C VAL A 241 -30.39 23.19 19.98
N TYR A 242 -29.48 22.38 19.42
CA TYR A 242 -29.71 20.96 19.12
C TYR A 242 -30.07 20.16 20.38
N VAL A 243 -29.37 20.37 21.49
CA VAL A 243 -29.66 19.68 22.76
C VAL A 243 -31.05 20.05 23.28
N LYS A 244 -31.41 21.33 23.30
CA LYS A 244 -32.72 21.80 23.77
C LYS A 244 -33.87 21.22 22.95
N ILE A 245 -33.80 21.31 21.62
CA ILE A 245 -34.89 20.82 20.76
C ILE A 245 -35.04 19.29 20.82
N ASN A 246 -33.95 18.55 21.07
CA ASN A 246 -34.06 17.10 21.27
C ASN A 246 -34.69 16.74 22.62
N GLN A 247 -34.50 17.56 23.67
CA GLN A 247 -35.17 17.37 24.95
C GLN A 247 -36.69 17.57 24.80
N ASP A 248 -37.13 18.59 24.07
CA ASP A 248 -38.55 18.81 23.74
C ASP A 248 -39.14 17.58 23.03
N ASN A 249 -38.48 17.15 21.94
CA ASN A 249 -38.91 16.01 21.15
C ASN A 249 -39.01 14.72 21.99
N TYR A 250 -38.11 14.53 22.95
CA TYR A 250 -38.13 13.38 23.85
C TYR A 250 -39.28 13.47 24.87
N ALA A 251 -39.55 14.67 25.40
CA ALA A 251 -40.64 14.90 26.35
C ALA A 251 -42.02 14.67 25.69
N GLU A 252 -42.19 15.11 24.45
CA GLU A 252 -43.44 14.94 23.67
C GLU A 252 -43.70 13.48 23.25
N GLN A 253 -42.66 12.64 23.18
CA GLN A 253 -42.78 11.23 22.77
C GLN A 253 -42.99 10.25 23.94
N LYS A 254 -42.98 10.73 25.20
CA LYS A 254 -43.29 9.85 26.33
C LYS A 254 -44.77 9.44 26.26
N PRO A 255 -45.10 8.13 26.32
CA PRO A 255 -46.49 7.70 26.38
C PRO A 255 -47.13 8.27 27.65
N VAL A 256 -48.33 8.85 27.47
CA VAL A 256 -49.19 9.40 28.53
C VAL A 256 -49.65 8.29 29.46
#